data_AF-A0AAE1KLQ1-F1
#
_entry.id   AF-A0AAE1KLQ1-F1
#
_cell.length_a   1.000
_cell.length_b   1.000
_cell.length_c   1.000
_cell.angle_alpha   90.00
_cell.angle_beta   90.00
_cell.angle_gamma   90.00
#
_symmetry.space_group_name_H-M   'P 1'
#
loop_
_entity.id
_entity.type
_entity.pdbx_description
1 polymer ?
#
loop_
_entity_poly.entity_id
_entity_poly.type
_entity_poly.pdbx_seq_one_letter_code
_entity_poly.pdbx_strand_id
1 'polypeptide(L)'
;MMTVVPSRAVPRRVANRMVPSWWSTAKNVCWSARDCEASECCARPMLSSKAYCMPLRTRGRVCDASPLMLSIDKGVYFSDCPCEYDLTCASLSNKAKAQCVDLRTLEIDYRRVFAMNMPPANENH
;
A
#
# COMPACT_ATOMS: atom_id res chain seq x y z
N MET A 1 14.05 27.64 -8.01
CA MET A 1 12.71 27.87 -8.61
C MET A 1 12.02 26.52 -8.73
N MET A 2 11.06 26.22 -7.86
CA MET A 2 10.27 24.98 -7.93
C MET A 2 9.05 25.24 -8.80
N THR A 3 8.98 24.63 -9.98
CA THR A 3 7.82 24.69 -10.86
C THR A 3 6.74 23.74 -10.36
N VAL A 4 5.68 24.30 -9.77
CA VAL A 4 4.48 23.57 -9.38
C VAL A 4 3.73 23.21 -10.67
N VAL A 5 3.81 21.95 -11.10
CA VAL A 5 3.00 21.44 -12.21
C VAL A 5 1.61 21.12 -11.67
N PRO A 6 0.53 21.65 -12.25
CA PRO A 6 -0.81 21.42 -11.74
C PRO A 6 -1.21 19.96 -11.96
N SER A 7 -1.38 19.22 -10.86
CA SER A 7 -1.91 17.86 -10.84
C SER A 7 -3.31 17.85 -11.46
N ARG A 8 -3.42 17.42 -12.71
CA ARG A 8 -4.72 17.19 -13.34
C ARG A 8 -5.33 15.93 -12.73
N ALA A 9 -6.20 16.14 -11.74
CA ALA A 9 -7.03 15.07 -11.18
C ALA A 9 -7.72 14.30 -12.32
N VAL A 10 -7.66 12.97 -12.28
CA VAL A 10 -8.33 12.11 -13.27
C VAL A 10 -9.82 12.47 -13.30
N PRO A 11 -10.40 12.78 -14.47
CA PRO A 11 -11.79 13.16 -14.56
C PRO A 11 -12.67 12.02 -14.02
N ARG A 12 -13.46 12.34 -12.98
CA ARG A 12 -14.43 11.47 -12.27
C ARG A 12 -15.48 10.78 -13.16
N ARG A 13 -15.49 11.04 -14.47
CA ARG A 13 -16.46 10.45 -15.41
C ARG A 13 -15.74 9.93 -16.65
N VAL A 14 -15.22 8.71 -16.57
CA VAL A 14 -15.06 7.86 -17.76
C VAL A 14 -16.22 6.88 -17.73
N ALA A 15 -17.27 7.20 -18.47
CA ALA A 15 -18.64 6.71 -18.34
C ALA A 15 -18.87 5.18 -18.55
N ASN A 16 -17.84 4.33 -18.52
CA ASN A 16 -17.97 2.88 -18.70
C ASN A 16 -16.87 2.06 -17.98
N ARG A 17 -16.17 2.63 -17.00
CA ARG A 17 -15.15 1.90 -16.23
C ARG A 17 -15.57 1.87 -14.76
N MET A 18 -15.78 0.67 -14.21
CA MET A 18 -15.88 0.47 -12.76
C MET A 18 -14.54 0.81 -12.15
N VAL A 19 -14.38 2.08 -11.77
CA VAL A 19 -13.23 2.58 -11.05
C VAL A 19 -13.68 2.76 -9.59
N PRO A 20 -13.17 1.95 -8.64
CA PRO A 20 -13.57 2.05 -7.25
C PRO A 20 -13.31 3.44 -6.64
N SER A 21 -14.02 3.81 -5.58
CA SER A 21 -13.93 5.16 -4.99
C SER A 21 -12.52 5.55 -4.52
N TRP A 22 -11.68 4.58 -4.14
CA TRP A 22 -10.30 4.82 -3.70
C TRP A 22 -9.35 5.25 -4.84
N TRP A 23 -9.75 5.10 -6.10
CA TRP A 23 -9.05 5.63 -7.25
C TRP A 23 -9.28 7.13 -7.48
N SER A 24 -10.09 7.79 -6.64
CA SER A 24 -10.24 9.25 -6.69
C SER A 24 -8.94 10.01 -6.45
N THR A 25 -7.92 9.36 -5.90
CA THR A 25 -6.57 9.91 -5.69
C THR A 25 -5.62 9.67 -6.86
N ALA A 26 -6.07 8.99 -7.92
CA ALA A 26 -5.25 8.77 -9.12
C ALA A 26 -4.84 10.12 -9.72
N LYS A 27 -3.53 10.25 -9.99
CA LYS A 27 -2.95 11.45 -10.60
C LYS A 27 -2.74 11.25 -12.10
N ASN A 28 -1.49 11.24 -12.55
CA ASN A 28 -1.12 11.23 -13.95
C ASN A 28 -1.17 9.82 -14.54
N VAL A 29 -1.33 9.72 -15.86
CA VAL A 29 -1.15 8.46 -16.59
C VAL A 29 0.31 8.05 -16.53
N CYS A 30 0.58 6.78 -16.26
CA CYS A 30 1.93 6.22 -16.21
C CYS A 30 2.06 5.02 -17.15
N TRP A 31 3.29 4.73 -17.55
CA TRP A 31 3.68 3.55 -18.32
C TRP A 31 4.60 2.63 -17.53
N SER A 32 5.27 3.18 -16.51
CA SER A 32 6.15 2.48 -15.59
C SER A 32 6.12 3.14 -14.21
N ALA A 33 6.61 2.43 -13.19
CA ALA A 33 6.79 2.98 -11.85
C ALA A 33 7.70 4.22 -11.82
N ARG A 34 8.59 4.39 -12.80
CA ARG A 34 9.52 5.54 -12.90
C ARG A 34 8.83 6.85 -13.29
N ASP A 35 7.61 6.77 -13.83
CA ASP A 35 6.83 7.96 -14.19
C ASP A 35 6.13 8.58 -12.97
N CYS A 36 6.18 7.91 -11.82
CA CYS A 36 5.50 8.29 -10.59
C CYS A 36 6.49 8.78 -9.53
N GLU A 37 5.97 9.50 -8.53
CA GLU A 37 6.77 9.93 -7.38
C GLU A 37 7.21 8.72 -6.53
N ALA A 38 8.23 8.92 -5.69
CA ALA A 38 8.74 7.85 -4.83
C ALA A 38 7.68 7.28 -3.87
N SER A 39 6.67 8.07 -3.49
CA SER A 39 5.54 7.67 -2.65
C SER A 39 4.38 7.03 -3.44
N GLU A 40 4.58 6.74 -4.72
CA GLU A 40 3.55 6.27 -5.64
C GLU A 40 3.96 5.01 -6.40
N CYS A 41 2.97 4.31 -6.92
CA CYS A 41 3.16 3.22 -7.87
C CYS A 41 2.35 3.47 -9.15
N CYS A 42 2.75 2.81 -10.22
CA CYS A 42 1.96 2.77 -11.44
C CYS A 42 0.95 1.62 -11.38
N ALA A 43 -0.35 1.92 -11.25
CA ALA A 43 -1.40 0.91 -11.14
C ALA A 43 -2.41 1.00 -12.28
N ARG A 44 -2.98 -0.14 -12.69
CA ARG A 44 -4.02 -0.21 -13.73
C ARG A 44 -5.33 -0.77 -13.17
N PRO A 45 -6.47 -0.06 -13.30
CA PRO A 45 -7.76 -0.56 -12.85
C PRO A 45 -8.28 -1.67 -13.77
N MET A 46 -9.13 -2.53 -13.23
CA MET A 46 -9.61 -3.80 -13.82
C MET A 46 -10.22 -3.69 -15.23
N LEU A 47 -10.71 -2.52 -15.63
CA LEU A 47 -11.34 -2.29 -16.95
C LEU A 47 -10.73 -1.10 -17.71
N SER A 48 -9.49 -0.73 -17.39
CA SER A 48 -8.79 0.35 -18.08
C SER A 48 -7.58 -0.16 -18.85
N SER A 49 -7.42 0.35 -20.06
CA SER A 49 -6.19 0.21 -20.84
C SER A 49 -5.06 1.12 -20.34
N LYS A 50 -5.37 2.13 -19.53
CA LYS A 50 -4.42 3.11 -18.98
C LYS A 50 -4.12 2.81 -17.52
N ALA A 51 -2.85 2.91 -17.16
CA ALA A 51 -2.38 2.92 -15.78
C ALA A 51 -2.18 4.36 -15.29
N TYR A 52 -2.22 4.55 -13.99
CA TYR A 52 -2.12 5.84 -13.34
C TYR A 52 -1.22 5.77 -12.10
N CYS A 53 -0.55 6.87 -11.79
CA CYS A 53 0.17 7.02 -10.54
C CYS A 53 -0.83 7.08 -9.40
N MET A 54 -0.64 6.18 -8.45
CA MET A 54 -1.48 5.97 -7.29
C MET A 54 -0.58 5.95 -6.05
N PRO A 55 -1.04 6.48 -4.91
CA PRO A 55 -0.25 6.45 -3.68
C PRO A 55 0.00 5.01 -3.23
N LEU A 56 1.20 4.76 -2.72
CA LEU A 56 1.51 3.53 -1.99
C LEU A 56 0.60 3.41 -0.75
N ARG A 57 0.36 2.17 -0.30
CA ARG A 57 -0.49 1.94 0.88
C ARG A 57 0.30 2.25 2.15
N THR A 58 -0.25 3.14 2.96
CA THR A 58 0.30 3.52 4.26
C THR A 58 -0.05 2.51 5.35
N ARG A 59 0.59 2.65 6.52
CA ARG A 59 0.38 1.78 7.69
C ARG A 59 -1.10 1.61 8.06
N GLY A 60 -1.50 0.38 8.35
CA GLY A 60 -2.85 -0.01 8.76
C GLY A 60 -3.85 -0.13 7.61
N ARG A 61 -3.48 0.26 6.38
CA ARG A 61 -4.32 0.00 5.20
C ARG A 61 -4.33 -1.47 4.87
N VAL A 62 -5.52 -1.98 4.52
CA VAL A 62 -5.68 -3.33 3.97
C VAL A 62 -4.83 -3.45 2.71
N CYS A 63 -4.18 -4.59 2.52
CA CYS A 63 -3.35 -4.88 1.36
C CYS A 63 -3.49 -6.36 0.98
N ASP A 64 -3.06 -6.67 -0.24
CA ASP A 64 -2.90 -8.05 -0.69
C ASP A 64 -1.45 -8.46 -0.47
N ALA A 65 -1.23 -9.64 0.12
CA ALA A 65 0.12 -10.14 0.45
C ALA A 65 1.00 -10.34 -0.80
N SER A 66 0.37 -10.50 -1.97
CA SER A 66 1.05 -10.61 -3.26
C SER A 66 0.29 -9.76 -4.27
N PRO A 67 0.60 -8.44 -4.35
CA PRO A 67 -0.05 -7.58 -5.32
C PRO A 67 0.30 -8.04 -6.73
N LEU A 68 -0.72 -8.22 -7.57
CA LEU A 68 -0.53 -8.73 -8.92
C LEU A 68 0.20 -7.68 -9.78
N MET A 69 1.42 -7.99 -10.21
CA MET A 69 2.13 -7.17 -11.19
C MET A 69 1.75 -7.59 -12.61
N LEU A 70 1.27 -6.63 -13.40
CA LEU A 70 0.96 -6.82 -14.82
C LEU A 70 2.22 -6.82 -15.69
N SER A 71 3.26 -6.13 -15.24
CA SER A 71 4.56 -6.09 -15.90
C SER A 71 5.63 -5.89 -14.84
N ILE A 72 6.46 -6.91 -14.64
CA ILE A 72 7.55 -6.90 -13.66
C ILE A 72 8.59 -5.85 -14.05
N ASP A 73 9.02 -5.83 -15.32
CA ASP A 73 10.07 -4.91 -15.81
C ASP A 73 9.67 -3.43 -15.70
N LYS A 74 8.38 -3.13 -15.86
CA LYS A 74 7.85 -1.76 -15.80
C LYS A 74 7.35 -1.39 -14.41
N GLY A 75 7.22 -2.33 -13.48
CA GLY A 75 6.66 -2.06 -12.16
C GLY A 75 5.19 -1.62 -12.21
N VAL A 76 4.37 -2.23 -13.09
CA VAL A 76 2.95 -1.87 -13.23
C VAL A 76 2.09 -2.87 -12.46
N TYR A 77 1.32 -2.37 -11.50
CA TYR A 77 0.44 -3.16 -10.63
C TYR A 77 -0.99 -3.23 -11.17
N PHE A 78 -1.68 -4.33 -10.89
CA PHE A 78 -3.09 -4.49 -11.15
C PHE A 78 -3.92 -4.04 -9.94
N SER A 79 -4.94 -3.22 -10.20
CA SER A 79 -5.94 -2.72 -9.24
C SER A 79 -5.40 -1.80 -8.15
N ASP A 80 -4.28 -2.15 -7.51
CA ASP A 80 -3.86 -1.53 -6.27
C ASP A 80 -2.33 -1.48 -6.13
N CYS A 81 -1.85 -0.44 -5.45
CA CYS A 81 -0.44 -0.32 -5.10
C CYS A 81 -0.04 -1.23 -3.93
N PRO A 82 1.24 -1.62 -3.86
CA PRO A 82 1.81 -2.27 -2.70
C PRO A 82 1.86 -1.31 -1.50
N CYS A 83 2.28 -1.84 -0.35
CA CYS A 83 2.64 -1.03 0.80
C CYS A 83 3.86 -0.14 0.50
N GLU A 84 4.02 0.95 1.26
CA GLU A 84 5.25 1.74 1.25
C GLU A 84 6.48 0.86 1.54
N TYR A 85 7.66 1.25 1.04
CA TYR A 85 8.87 0.39 1.02
C TYR A 85 9.28 -0.21 2.37
N ASP A 86 9.01 0.49 3.48
CA ASP A 86 9.34 0.03 4.84
C ASP A 86 8.21 -0.74 5.53
N LEU A 87 7.11 -1.01 4.82
CA LEU A 87 5.95 -1.70 5.33
C LEU A 87 5.77 -3.06 4.66
N THR A 88 5.47 -4.06 5.46
CA THR A 88 5.16 -5.41 5.00
C THR A 88 3.65 -5.61 5.00
N CYS A 89 3.10 -6.22 3.96
CA CYS A 89 1.71 -6.65 3.98
C CYS A 89 1.57 -7.96 4.76
N ALA A 90 1.06 -7.90 5.99
CA ALA A 90 0.94 -9.09 6.84
C ALA A 90 -0.43 -9.17 7.52
N SER A 91 -0.88 -10.39 7.83
CA SER A 91 -2.07 -10.61 8.65
C SER A 91 -1.66 -10.85 10.10
N LEU A 92 -2.25 -10.06 11.01
CA LEU A 92 -1.98 -10.13 12.46
C LEU A 92 -2.82 -11.20 13.17
N SER A 93 -3.78 -11.82 12.48
CA SER A 93 -4.64 -12.87 13.04
C SER A 93 -5.26 -13.67 11.90
N ASN A 94 -5.50 -14.97 12.12
CA ASN A 94 -6.06 -15.90 11.11
C ASN A 94 -7.42 -15.47 10.52
N LYS A 95 -8.13 -14.52 11.15
CA LYS A 95 -9.42 -13.98 10.67
C LYS A 95 -9.34 -12.54 10.17
N ALA A 96 -8.19 -11.88 10.31
CA ALA A 96 -8.01 -10.50 9.89
C ALA A 96 -7.54 -10.41 8.43
N LYS A 97 -7.98 -9.37 7.72
CA LYS A 97 -7.41 -9.00 6.43
C LYS A 97 -5.95 -8.56 6.64
N ALA A 98 -5.07 -8.88 5.69
CA ALA A 98 -3.70 -8.41 5.73
C ALA A 98 -3.66 -6.88 5.64
N GLN A 99 -2.72 -6.28 6.37
CA GLN A 99 -2.53 -4.83 6.45
C GLN A 99 -1.06 -4.48 6.31
N CYS A 100 -0.79 -3.26 5.83
CA CYS A 100 0.56 -2.72 5.78
C CYS A 100 1.03 -2.42 7.21
N VAL A 101 2.04 -3.15 7.66
CA VAL A 101 2.57 -3.08 9.03
C VAL A 101 4.08 -2.91 9.00
N ASP A 102 4.59 -2.21 10.00
CA ASP A 102 6.02 -2.12 10.26
C ASP A 102 6.42 -3.30 11.14
N LEU A 103 7.25 -4.20 10.60
CA LEU A 103 7.72 -5.39 11.33
C LEU A 103 8.53 -5.04 12.58
N ARG A 104 9.30 -3.95 12.57
CA ARG A 104 10.06 -3.51 13.75
C ARG A 104 9.12 -3.04 14.85
N THR A 105 8.05 -2.34 14.48
CA THR A 105 7.05 -1.92 15.48
C THR A 105 6.30 -3.12 16.04
N LEU A 106 6.01 -4.14 15.23
CA LEU A 106 5.38 -5.38 15.69
C LEU A 106 6.25 -6.16 16.67
N GLU A 107 7.57 -6.23 16.46
CA GLU A 107 8.48 -6.89 17.40
C GLU A 107 8.50 -6.17 18.75
N ILE A 108 8.47 -4.83 18.75
CA ILE A 108 8.42 -4.01 19.98
C ILE A 108 7.09 -4.22 20.72
N ASP A 109 5.96 -4.20 20.00
CA ASP A 109 4.64 -4.42 20.61
C ASP A 109 4.52 -5.84 21.17
N TYR A 110 5.03 -6.85 20.48
CA TYR A 110 5.07 -8.23 20.99
C TYR A 110 5.91 -8.32 22.27
N ARG A 111 7.10 -7.73 22.30
CA ARG A 111 7.96 -7.72 23.51
C ARG A 111 7.30 -6.99 24.68
N ARG A 112 6.60 -5.87 24.44
CA ARG A 112 5.86 -5.16 25.49
C ARG A 112 4.71 -6.00 26.05
N VAL A 113 3.94 -6.65 25.18
CA VAL A 113 2.86 -7.56 25.60
C VAL A 113 3.43 -8.78 26.34
N PHE A 114 4.58 -9.32 25.91
CA PHE A 114 5.24 -10.44 26.59
C PHE A 114 5.80 -10.03 27.96
N ALA A 115 6.40 -8.85 28.08
CA ALA A 115 6.91 -8.31 29.34
C ALA A 115 5.78 -8.04 30.35
N MET A 116 4.58 -7.68 29.89
CA MET A 116 3.39 -7.52 30.75
C MET A 116 2.75 -8.86 31.17
N ASN A 117 3.10 -9.97 30.51
CA ASN A 117 2.58 -11.31 30.80
C ASN A 117 3.61 -12.25 31.45
N MET A 118 4.82 -11.77 31.75
CA MET A 118 5.77 -12.56 32.54
C MET A 118 5.31 -12.56 34.00
N PRO A 119 5.01 -13.74 34.60
CA PRO A 119 4.76 -13.81 36.03
C PRO A 119 6.02 -13.32 36.77
N PRO A 120 5.88 -12.61 37.91
CA PRO A 120 7.03 -12.21 38.69
C PRO A 120 7.87 -13.45 38.99
N ALA A 121 9.17 -13.36 38.73
CA ALA A 121 10.12 -14.38 39.13
C ALA A 121 9.94 -14.58 40.64
N ASN A 122 9.45 -15.76 41.01
CA ASN A 122 9.33 -16.18 42.38
C ASN A 122 10.76 -16.42 42.87
N GLU A 123 11.40 -15.38 43.42
CA GLU A 123 12.63 -15.52 44.21
C GLU A 123 12.26 -16.29 45.48
N ASN A 124 12.33 -17.62 45.39
CA ASN A 124 12.24 -18.51 46.53
C ASN A 124 13.59 -19.21 46.74
N HIS A 125 14.13 -18.95 47.93
CA HIS A 125 15.23 -19.59 48.65
C HIS A 125 16.68 -19.33 48.20
#